data_AF-A0A6A6DQW3-F1
#
_entry.id   AF-A0A6A6DQW3-F1
#
_cell.length_a   1.000
_cell.length_b   1.000
_cell.length_c   1.000
_cell.angle_alpha   90.00
_cell.angle_beta   90.00
_cell.angle_gamma   90.00
#
_symmetry.space_group_name_H-M   'P 1'
#
loop_
_entity.id
_entity.type
_entity.pdbx_description
1 polymer ?
#
loop_
_entity_poly.entity_id
_entity_poly.type
_entity_poly.pdbx_seq_one_letter_code
_entity_poly.pdbx_strand_id
1 'polypeptide(L)' 'VVLFASTVARPEETVERERKRPAKTSTNAKCIRLVFGDLAVKVLSIPVFIDLYS' A
#
# COMPACT_ATOMS: atom_id res chain seq x y z
N VAL A 1 -12.22 7.22 -12.89
CA VAL A 1 -12.83 6.65 -11.67
C VAL A 1 -12.98 5.14 -11.86
N VAL A 2 -11.87 4.40 -11.80
CA VAL A 2 -11.84 2.92 -12.00
C VAL A 2 -11.26 2.24 -10.76
N LEU A 3 -10.23 2.85 -10.18
CA LEU A 3 -9.63 2.45 -8.90
C LEU A 3 -10.64 2.44 -7.74
N PHE A 4 -11.46 3.49 -7.58
CA PHE A 4 -12.40 3.57 -6.45
C PHE A 4 -13.49 2.49 -6.53
N ALA A 5 -14.03 2.24 -7.73
CA ALA A 5 -15.06 1.24 -7.96
C ALA A 5 -14.56 -0.21 -7.75
N SER A 6 -13.32 -0.50 -8.17
CA SER A 6 -12.70 -1.81 -7.96
C SER A 6 -12.32 -2.05 -6.48
N THR A 7 -11.88 -1.02 -5.76
CA THR A 7 -11.57 -1.13 -4.32
C THR A 7 -12.82 -1.35 -3.45
N VAL A 8 -13.97 -0.77 -3.81
CA VAL A 8 -15.21 -0.94 -3.05
C VAL A 8 -15.91 -2.27 -3.40
N ALA A 9 -15.72 -2.77 -4.62
CA ALA A 9 -16.37 -4.00 -5.09
C ALA A 9 -15.69 -5.30 -4.63
N ARG A 10 -14.40 -5.29 -4.26
CA ARG A 10 -13.67 -6.47 -3.75
C ARG A 10 -12.74 -6.13 -2.58
N PRO A 11 -13.29 -5.76 -1.41
CA PRO A 11 -12.48 -5.42 -0.23
C PRO A 11 -11.81 -6.64 0.43
N GLU A 12 -12.21 -7.86 0.08
CA GLU A 12 -11.87 -9.08 0.83
C GLU A 12 -10.54 -9.74 0.41
N GLU A 13 -10.11 -9.54 -0.83
CA GLU A 13 -8.86 -10.13 -1.32
C GLU A 13 -7.69 -9.18 -1.01
N THR A 14 -7.08 -9.37 0.16
CA THR A 14 -5.83 -8.71 0.53
C THR A 14 -4.68 -9.71 0.57
N VAL A 15 -3.51 -9.30 0.08
CA VAL A 15 -2.27 -10.08 0.09
C VAL A 15 -1.26 -9.37 0.97
N GLU A 16 -0.56 -10.13 1.80
CA GLU A 16 0.56 -9.64 2.59
C GLU A 16 1.81 -9.55 1.72
N ARG A 17 2.39 -8.34 1.63
CA ARG A 17 3.63 -8.12 0.88
C ARG A 17 4.60 -7.27 1.66
N GLU A 18 5.87 -7.65 1.62
CA GLU A 18 6.95 -6.83 2.12
C GLU A 18 7.14 -5.60 1.23
N ARG A 19 7.02 -4.41 1.82
CA ARG A 19 7.30 -3.15 1.13
C ARG A 19 8.39 -2.37 1.82
N LYS A 20 9.19 -1.66 1.03
CA LYS A 20 10.24 -0.76 1.52
C LYS A 20 9.63 0.58 1.92
N ARG A 21 10.16 1.17 2.98
CA ARG A 21 9.79 2.51 3.43
C ARG A 21 10.07 3.53 2.31
N PRO A 22 9.09 4.37 1.94
CA PRO A 22 9.28 5.33 0.86
C PRO A 22 10.28 6.44 1.23
N ALA A 23 10.97 6.96 0.21
CA ALA A 23 11.92 8.08 0.33
C ALA A 23 11.22 9.34 0.90
N LYS A 24 11.97 10.24 1.56
CA LYS A 24 11.38 11.42 2.24
C LYS A 24 10.71 12.38 1.24
N THR A 25 11.18 12.36 0.00
CA THR A 25 10.77 13.22 -1.10
C THR A 25 9.54 12.71 -1.85
N SER A 26 9.01 11.51 -1.53
CA SER A 26 7.82 11.02 -2.20
C SER A 26 6.58 11.83 -1.78
N THR A 27 5.66 12.05 -2.72
CA THR A 27 4.46 12.89 -2.53
C THR A 27 3.65 12.47 -1.30
N ASN A 28 3.58 11.17 -1.01
CA ASN A 28 2.81 10.61 0.10
C ASN A 28 3.71 10.10 1.25
N ALA A 29 4.99 10.45 1.24
CA ALA A 29 5.96 9.98 2.23
C ALA A 29 5.55 10.36 3.67
N LYS A 30 5.00 11.56 3.88
CA LYS A 30 4.61 12.04 5.20
C LYS A 30 3.58 11.12 5.87
N CYS A 31 2.54 10.72 5.15
CA CYS A 31 1.49 9.84 5.68
C CYS A 31 1.96 8.39 5.77
N ILE A 32 2.58 7.87 4.71
CA ILE A 32 2.95 6.46 4.62
C ILE A 32 4.07 6.13 5.63
N ARG A 33 5.06 7.02 5.82
CA ARG A 33 6.18 6.75 6.75
C ARG A 33 5.77 6.68 8.21
N LEU A 34 4.61 7.23 8.60
CA LEU A 34 4.05 7.05 9.95
C LEU A 34 3.63 5.60 10.17
N VAL A 35 3.02 4.97 9.18
CA VAL A 35 2.62 3.55 9.23
C VAL A 35 3.84 2.64 9.35
N PHE A 36 4.97 3.02 8.74
CA PHE A 36 6.23 2.28 8.83
C PHE A 36 6.97 2.47 10.16
N GLY A 37 6.76 3.58 10.87
CA GLY A 37 7.56 3.92 12.06
C GLY A 37 9.06 3.97 11.73
N ASP A 38 9.88 3.29 12.52
CA ASP A 38 11.33 3.20 12.31
C ASP A 38 11.76 2.01 11.45
N LEU A 39 10.81 1.17 11.01
CA LEU A 39 11.11 0.01 10.18
C LEU A 39 11.43 0.42 8.74
N ALA A 40 12.53 -0.11 8.20
CA ALA A 40 12.91 0.09 6.80
C ALA A 40 12.06 -0.75 5.83
N VAL A 41 11.56 -1.90 6.29
CA VAL A 41 10.69 -2.81 5.56
C VAL A 41 9.53 -3.21 6.49
N LYS A 42 8.31 -3.25 5.96
CA LYS A 42 7.13 -3.66 6.71
C LYS A 42 6.25 -4.54 5.83
N VAL A 43 5.68 -5.59 6.41
CA VAL A 43 4.63 -6.38 5.79
C VAL A 43 3.35 -5.57 5.84
N LEU A 44 2.75 -5.31 4.68
CA LEU A 44 1.50 -4.58 4.55
C LEU A 44 0.49 -5.44 3.80
N SER A 45 -0.74 -5.49 4.31
CA SER A 45 -1.89 -6.04 3.61
C SER A 45 -2.30 -5.06 2.50
N ILE A 46 -2.09 -5.45 1.25
CA ILE A 46 -2.51 -4.67 0.08
C ILE A 46 -3.67 -5.39 -0.61
N PRO A 47 -4.63 -4.68 -1.20
CA PRO A 47 -5.64 -5.30 -2.06
C PRO A 47 -4.97 -6.00 -3.25
N VAL A 48 -5.39 -7.23 -3.57
CA VAL A 48 -4.88 -8.04 -4.69
C VAL A 48 -4.91 -7.26 -6.01
N PHE A 49 -5.95 -6.44 -6.22
CA PHE A 49 -6.05 -5.60 -7.40
C PHE A 49 -4.87 -4.62 -7.58
N ILE A 50 -4.33 -4.07 -6.48
CA ILE A 50 -3.14 -3.20 -6.52
C ILE A 50 -1.89 -4.04 -6.78
N ASP A 51 -1.84 -5.28 -6.28
CA ASP A 51 -0.73 -6.18 -6.53
C ASP A 51 -0.64 -6.59 -8.01
N LEU A 52 -1.78 -6.83 -8.66
CA LEU A 52 -1.87 -7.16 -10.09
C LEU A 52 -1.42 -6.03 -11.03
N TYR A 53 -1.45 -4.79 -10.57
CA TYR A 53 -1.01 -3.60 -11.33
C TYR A 53 0.46 -3.21 -11.07
N SER A 54 1.14 -3.92 -10.17
CA SER A 54 2.46 -3.53 -9.65
C SER A 54 3.63 -3.85 -10.56
#